data_AF-A0A3C0EHD4-F1
#
_entry.id   AF-A0A3C0EHD4-F1
#
_cell.length_a   1.000
_cell.length_b   1.000
_cell.length_c   1.000
_cell.angle_alpha   90.00
_cell.angle_beta   90.00
_cell.angle_gamma   90.00
#
_symmetry.space_group_name_H-M   'P 1'
#
loop_
_entity.id
_entity.type
_entity.pdbx_description
1 polymer ?
#
loop_
_entity_poly.entity_id
_entity_poly.type
_entity_poly.pdbx_seq_one_letter_code
_entity_poly.pdbx_strand_id
1 'polypeptide(L)'
;SFNVKGGRCEACQGQGVKKIEMHFLPDVFVQCETCGGTRYNRETLEISYRHKNIADVLHMTVEEALAFFENIPDVHRMLTAVNDVGL
;
A
#
# COMPACT_ATOMS: atom_id res chain seq x y z
N SER A 1 0.79 10.17 -2.34
CA SER A 1 -0.33 9.28 -2.77
C SER A 1 0.15 8.42 -3.93
N PHE A 2 -0.26 7.14 -4.00
CA PHE A 2 0.09 6.27 -5.13
C PHE A 2 -0.77 6.54 -6.39
N ASN A 3 -1.89 7.26 -6.26
CA ASN A 3 -2.81 7.56 -7.37
C ASN A 3 -2.38 8.75 -8.25
N VAL A 4 -1.40 9.54 -7.80
CA VAL A 4 -0.94 10.76 -8.50
C VAL A 4 0.56 10.70 -8.73
N LYS A 5 1.00 11.41 -9.78
CA LYS A 5 2.43 11.54 -10.12
C LYS A 5 3.20 12.20 -8.98
N GLY A 6 4.50 11.90 -8.90
CA GLY A 6 5.45 12.53 -7.98
C GLY A 6 6.07 11.56 -6.97
N GLY A 7 5.24 10.78 -6.27
CA GLY A 7 5.72 9.80 -5.28
C GLY A 7 5.44 8.32 -5.61
N ARG A 8 4.56 8.07 -6.58
CA ARG A 8 4.24 6.70 -7.01
C ARG A 8 5.35 6.10 -7.85
N CYS A 9 5.38 4.78 -7.95
CA CYS A 9 6.19 4.11 -8.97
C CYS A 9 5.60 4.39 -10.35
N GLU A 10 6.33 5.13 -11.20
CA GLU A 10 5.85 5.46 -12.56
C GLU A 10 5.79 4.23 -13.48
N ALA A 11 6.59 3.19 -13.23
CA ALA A 11 6.60 1.96 -14.04
C ALA A 11 5.30 1.16 -13.97
N CYS A 12 4.61 1.18 -12.82
CA CYS A 12 3.29 0.56 -12.63
C CYS A 12 2.19 1.58 -12.33
N GLN A 13 2.48 2.87 -12.47
CA GLN A 13 1.59 3.98 -12.15
C GLN A 13 0.94 3.88 -10.75
N GLY A 14 1.67 3.33 -9.78
CA GLY A 14 1.20 3.15 -8.41
C GLY A 14 0.33 1.91 -8.15
N GLN A 15 0.14 1.03 -9.13
CA GLN A 15 -0.64 -0.20 -8.92
C GLN A 15 0.13 -1.27 -8.13
N GLY A 16 1.46 -1.28 -8.22
CA GLY A 16 2.32 -2.34 -7.66
C GLY A 16 2.35 -3.62 -8.49
N VAL A 17 1.44 -3.75 -9.45
CA VAL A 17 1.35 -4.85 -10.42
C VAL A 17 1.29 -4.29 -11.84
N LYS A 18 1.59 -5.13 -12.82
CA LYS A 18 1.34 -4.88 -14.24
C LYS A 18 0.36 -5.93 -14.75
N LYS A 19 -0.65 -5.47 -15.47
CA LYS A 19 -1.60 -6.32 -16.17
C LYS A 19 -0.96 -6.79 -17.49
N ILE A 20 -0.92 -8.09 -17.72
CA ILE A 20 -0.49 -8.68 -18.99
C ILE A 20 -1.74 -9.22 -19.68
N GLU A 21 -2.05 -8.63 -20.82
CA GLU A 21 -3.21 -9.03 -21.61
C GLU A 21 -2.89 -10.29 -22.39
N MET A 22 -3.75 -11.30 -22.23
CA MET A 22 -3.60 -12.60 -22.84
C MET A 22 -4.74 -12.80 -23.84
N HIS A 23 -4.41 -13.22 -25.06
CA HIS A 23 -5.40 -13.28 -26.14
C HIS A 23 -6.52 -14.33 -25.92
N PHE A 24 -6.25 -15.37 -25.13
CA PHE A 24 -7.16 -16.51 -24.95
C PHE A 24 -7.39 -16.91 -23.49
N LEU A 25 -6.70 -16.27 -22.55
CA LEU A 25 -6.78 -16.56 -21.12
C LEU A 25 -7.16 -15.30 -20.36
N PRO A 26 -7.67 -15.42 -19.13
CA PRO A 26 -7.84 -14.27 -18.26
C PRO A 26 -6.52 -13.52 -18.10
N ASP A 27 -6.64 -12.19 -18.02
CA ASP A 27 -5.48 -11.34 -17.80
C ASP A 27 -4.79 -11.70 -16.49
N VAL A 28 -3.46 -11.69 -16.53
CA VAL A 28 -2.64 -11.99 -15.36
C VAL A 28 -2.01 -10.72 -14.82
N PHE A 29 -1.92 -10.64 -13.49
CA PHE A 29 -1.27 -9.54 -12.79
C PHE A 29 0.09 -10.01 -12.29
N VAL A 30 1.14 -9.41 -12.82
CA VAL A 30 2.52 -9.71 -12.41
C VAL A 30 3.01 -8.57 -11.52
N GLN A 31 3.71 -8.92 -10.44
CA GLN A 31 4.30 -7.92 -9.55
C GLN A 31 5.24 -7.00 -10.33
N CYS A 32 5.18 -5.70 -10.03
CA CYS A 32 6.05 -4.74 -10.68
C CYS A 32 7.51 -4.94 -10.22
N GLU A 33 8.37 -5.33 -11.14
CA GLU A 33 9.81 -5.55 -10.89
C GLU A 33 10.53 -4.29 -10.38
N THR A 34 10.10 -3.09 -10.81
CA THR A 34 10.74 -1.82 -10.44
C THR A 34 10.54 -1.45 -8.97
N CYS A 35 9.34 -1.67 -8.42
CA CYS A 35 9.03 -1.30 -7.04
C CYS A 35 8.86 -2.51 -6.11
N GLY A 36 8.96 -3.74 -6.64
CA GLY A 36 8.68 -4.95 -5.89
C GLY A 36 7.28 -4.96 -5.28
N GLY A 37 6.29 -4.35 -5.93
CA GLY A 37 4.91 -4.27 -5.41
C GLY A 37 4.63 -3.16 -4.40
N THR A 38 5.64 -2.40 -3.94
CA THR A 38 5.48 -1.35 -2.93
C THR A 38 4.66 -0.14 -3.39
N ARG A 39 4.47 0.05 -4.71
CA ARG A 39 3.70 1.13 -5.35
C ARG A 39 4.35 2.53 -5.35
N TYR A 40 5.50 2.70 -4.71
CA TYR A 40 6.17 4.01 -4.58
C TYR A 40 7.57 4.02 -5.20
N ASN A 41 8.11 5.23 -5.43
CA ASN A 41 9.52 5.40 -5.76
C ASN A 41 10.40 5.35 -4.50
N ARG A 42 11.72 5.26 -4.68
CA ARG A 42 12.66 5.11 -3.56
C ARG A 42 12.63 6.34 -2.65
N GLU A 43 12.56 7.53 -3.22
CA GLU A 43 12.56 8.81 -2.50
C GLU A 43 11.37 8.90 -1.53
N THR A 44 10.20 8.39 -1.92
CA THR A 44 9.02 8.35 -1.05
C THR A 44 9.17 7.33 0.07
N LEU A 45 9.85 6.21 -0.17
CA LEU A 45 10.07 5.15 0.83
C LEU A 45 11.13 5.52 1.87
N GLU A 46 11.96 6.55 1.62
CA GLU A 46 12.91 7.07 2.60
C GLU A 46 12.22 7.83 3.75
N ILE A 47 10.98 8.29 3.55
CA ILE A 47 10.22 9.00 4.56
C ILE A 47 9.54 7.99 5.49
N SER A 48 9.85 8.11 6.79
CA SER A 48 9.29 7.23 7.82
C SER A 48 8.52 7.99 8.89
N TYR A 49 7.48 7.33 9.39
CA TYR A 49 6.74 7.72 10.59
C TYR A 49 6.85 6.57 11.59
N ARG A 50 7.33 6.84 12.81
CA ARG A 50 7.57 5.80 13.84
C ARG A 50 8.35 4.59 13.29
N HIS A 51 9.41 4.85 12.53
CA HIS A 51 10.28 3.85 11.89
C HIS A 51 9.61 2.97 10.82
N LYS A 52 8.45 3.37 10.30
CA LYS A 52 7.73 2.69 9.21
C LYS A 52 7.51 3.65 8.05
N ASN A 53 7.86 3.25 6.84
CA ASN A 53 7.51 4.02 5.64
C ASN A 53 6.05 3.72 5.22
N ILE A 54 5.56 4.42 4.22
CA ILE A 54 4.16 4.27 3.78
C ILE A 54 3.84 2.88 3.22
N ALA A 55 4.80 2.19 2.58
CA ALA A 55 4.60 0.83 2.11
C ALA A 55 4.50 -0.16 3.28
N ASP A 56 5.31 0.04 4.33
CA ASP A 56 5.22 -0.77 5.55
C ASP A 56 3.85 -0.62 6.22
N VAL A 57 3.35 0.62 6.32
CA VAL A 57 2.02 0.92 6.90
C VAL A 57 0.90 0.27 6.09
N LEU A 58 0.99 0.28 4.75
CA LEU A 58 0.01 -0.38 3.88
C LEU A 58 0.09 -1.91 3.89
N HIS A 59 1.17 -2.48 4.44
CA HIS A 59 1.35 -3.93 4.57
C HIS A 59 0.92 -4.47 5.94
N MET A 60 0.59 -3.58 6.89
CA MET A 60 0.09 -3.97 8.21
C MET A 60 -1.28 -4.65 8.11
N THR A 61 -1.49 -5.63 8.99
CA THR A 61 -2.83 -6.10 9.34
C THR A 61 -3.62 -5.01 10.06
N VAL A 62 -4.95 -5.16 10.13
CA VAL A 62 -5.81 -4.19 10.82
C VAL A 62 -5.46 -4.13 12.31
N GLU A 63 -5.14 -5.27 12.93
CA GLU A 63 -4.73 -5.35 14.34
C GLU A 63 -3.41 -4.64 14.61
N GLU A 64 -2.41 -4.82 13.74
CA GLU A 64 -1.14 -4.10 13.83
C GLU A 64 -1.35 -2.58 13.65
N ALA A 65 -2.19 -2.20 12.68
CA ALA A 65 -2.50 -0.80 12.41
C ALA A 65 -3.26 -0.13 13.58
N LEU A 66 -4.16 -0.85 14.25
CA LEU A 66 -4.86 -0.39 15.45
C LEU A 66 -3.86 0.01 16.55
N ALA A 67 -2.92 -0.87 16.88
CA ALA A 67 -1.89 -0.59 17.86
C ALA A 67 -0.97 0.56 17.40
N PHE A 68 -0.58 0.57 16.12
CA PHE A 68 0.30 1.58 15.57
C PHE A 68 -0.30 3.00 15.59
N PHE A 69 -1.61 3.11 15.38
CA PHE A 69 -2.36 4.36 15.31
C PHE A 69 -3.21 4.68 16.56
N GLU A 70 -2.98 4.02 17.69
CA GLU A 70 -3.71 4.23 18.96
C GLU A 70 -3.79 5.71 19.39
N ASN A 71 -2.75 6.50 19.07
CA ASN A 71 -2.61 7.89 19.45
C ASN A 71 -3.16 8.87 18.38
N ILE A 72 -3.81 8.36 17.32
CA ILE A 72 -4.46 9.15 16.28
C ILE A 72 -5.96 8.81 16.28
N PRO A 73 -6.79 9.53 17.06
CA PRO A 73 -8.17 9.14 17.35
C PRO A 73 -9.04 8.91 16.11
N ASP A 74 -8.90 9.75 15.08
CA ASP A 74 -9.69 9.62 13.85
C ASP A 74 -9.37 8.33 13.08
N VAL A 75 -8.09 7.98 12.95
CA VAL A 75 -7.64 6.76 12.27
C VAL A 75 -7.98 5.53 13.09
N HIS A 76 -7.69 5.57 14.40
CA HIS A 76 -8.00 4.48 15.32
C HIS A 76 -9.49 4.11 15.28
N ARG A 77 -10.39 5.10 15.36
CA ARG A 77 -11.84 4.88 15.29
C ARG A 77 -12.27 4.18 14.00
N MET A 78 -11.70 4.56 12.86
CA MET A 78 -12.01 3.92 11.57
C MET A 78 -11.52 2.47 11.54
N LEU A 79 -10.30 2.22 12.02
CA LEU A 79 -9.75 0.86 12.09
C LEU A 79 -10.51 -0.03 13.08
N THR A 80 -11.00 0.52 14.19
CA THR A 80 -11.81 -0.24 15.16
C THR A 80 -13.08 -0.77 14.50
N ALA A 81 -13.79 0.06 13.73
CA ALA A 81 -14.99 -0.39 13.04
C ALA A 81 -14.72 -1.50 12.01
N VAL A 82 -13.55 -1.48 11.35
CA VAL A 82 -13.13 -2.55 10.43
C VAL A 82 -12.81 -3.83 11.19
N ASN A 83 -12.09 -3.73 12.30
CA ASN A 83 -11.75 -4.86 13.16
C ASN A 83 -13.00 -5.49 13.82
N ASP A 84 -13.99 -4.69 14.21
CA ASP A 84 -15.23 -5.14 14.86
C ASP A 84 -16.08 -6.04 13.95
N VAL A 85 -15.92 -5.94 12.63
CA VAL A 85 -16.58 -6.83 11.66
C VAL A 85 -15.71 -8.04 11.27
N GLY A 86 -14.55 -8.22 11.90
CA GLY A 86 -13.66 -9.36 11.74
C GLY A 86 -12.81 -9.35 10.46
N LEU A 87 -12.42 -8.16 9.98
CA LEU A 87 -11.54 -7.96 8.82
C LEU A 87 -10.10 -7.64 9.24
#